data_AF-A0A0F8J7Z5-F1
#
_entry.id   AF-A0A0F8J7Z5-F1
#
_cell.length_a   1.000
_cell.length_b   1.000
_cell.length_c   1.000
_cell.angle_alpha   90.00
_cell.angle_beta   90.00
_cell.angle_gamma   90.00
#
_symmetry.space_group_name_H-M   'P 1'
#
loop_
_entity.id
_entity.type
_entity.pdbx_description
1 polymer ?
#
loop_
_entity_poly.entity_id
_entity_poly.type
_entity_poly.pdbx_seq_one_letter_code
_entity_poly.pdbx_strand_id
1 'polypeptide(L)'
;VGQSFEGRFNARRFAKEQGYCIEDGILTGVGNDIESTLISLKGMKANNPDMVRVMTFLPQEGTPLEGFSDSSKLSELKIIAILRLMFPECLIPASLDLEGIDGMVHRLNAGANIVTSILPDSRLEGVANYDRGMEERDRDVTSVVKRLKVMGMEPAPQAEFERVLGC
;
A
#
# COMPACT_ATOMS: atom_id res chain seq x y z
N VAL A 1 -12.25 -9.92 -15.12
CA VAL A 1 -11.11 -10.11 -16.04
C VAL A 1 -11.45 -9.41 -17.36
N GLY A 2 -10.49 -8.74 -18.03
CA GLY A 2 -10.75 -7.97 -19.26
C GLY A 2 -10.56 -6.46 -19.15
N GLN A 3 -9.78 -5.98 -18.18
CA GLN A 3 -9.41 -4.56 -18.09
C GLN A 3 -8.19 -4.28 -18.97
N SER A 4 -8.17 -3.10 -19.60
CA SER A 4 -7.04 -2.66 -20.42
C SER A 4 -5.84 -2.29 -19.55
N PHE A 5 -4.67 -2.88 -19.82
CA PHE A 5 -3.40 -2.49 -19.22
C PHE A 5 -3.09 -1.01 -19.53
N GLU A 6 -3.14 -0.67 -20.82
CA GLU A 6 -2.92 0.70 -21.31
C GLU A 6 -3.97 1.68 -20.78
N GLY A 7 -5.21 1.24 -20.55
CA GLY A 7 -6.27 2.09 -20.02
C GLY A 7 -5.91 2.67 -18.66
N ARG A 8 -5.39 1.85 -17.75
CA ARG A 8 -4.97 2.31 -16.42
C ARG A 8 -3.75 3.21 -16.48
N PHE A 9 -2.80 2.89 -17.36
CA PHE A 9 -1.60 3.70 -17.59
C PHE A 9 -1.99 5.11 -18.09
N ASN A 10 -2.78 5.18 -19.17
CA ASN A 10 -3.19 6.44 -19.79
C ASN A 10 -4.06 7.27 -18.84
N ALA A 11 -4.91 6.64 -18.03
CA ALA A 11 -5.70 7.36 -17.03
C ALA A 11 -4.81 8.04 -15.97
N ARG A 12 -3.78 7.36 -15.46
CA ARG A 12 -2.83 7.97 -14.51
C ARG A 12 -2.03 9.10 -15.16
N ARG A 13 -1.57 8.90 -16.41
CA ARG A 13 -0.85 9.95 -17.15
C ARG A 13 -1.72 11.19 -17.33
N PHE A 14 -2.96 11.01 -17.77
CA PHE A 14 -3.91 12.11 -17.93
C PHE A 14 -4.21 12.81 -16.61
N ALA A 15 -4.42 12.07 -15.52
CA ALA A 15 -4.62 12.68 -14.19
C ALA A 15 -3.42 13.55 -13.78
N LYS A 16 -2.19 13.08 -14.02
CA LYS A 16 -0.98 13.85 -13.73
C LYS A 16 -0.85 15.11 -14.62
N GLU A 17 -1.25 15.02 -15.90
CA GLU A 17 -1.34 16.19 -16.79
C GLU A 17 -2.36 17.24 -16.30
N GLN A 18 -3.40 16.81 -15.56
CA GLN A 18 -4.37 17.71 -14.92
C GLN A 18 -3.92 18.22 -13.54
N GLY A 19 -2.71 17.89 -13.09
CA GLY A 19 -2.15 18.35 -11.81
C GLY A 19 -2.46 17.46 -10.60
N TYR A 20 -3.00 16.25 -10.81
CA TYR A 20 -3.18 15.31 -9.70
C TYR A 20 -1.86 14.64 -9.33
N CYS A 21 -1.61 14.47 -8.04
CA CYS A 21 -0.70 13.44 -7.56
C CYS A 21 -1.31 12.05 -7.83
N ILE A 22 -0.48 11.11 -8.28
CA ILE A 22 -0.92 9.75 -8.61
C ILE A 22 -0.28 8.73 -7.68
N GLU A 23 -1.07 7.72 -7.34
CA GLU A 23 -0.60 6.50 -6.72
C GLU A 23 -0.56 5.36 -7.74
N ASP A 24 0.52 4.59 -7.73
CA ASP A 24 0.64 3.32 -8.44
C ASP A 24 1.00 2.19 -7.47
N GLY A 25 0.72 0.94 -7.85
CA GLY A 25 0.98 -0.16 -6.94
C GLY A 25 0.91 -1.54 -7.56
N ILE A 26 1.55 -2.48 -6.89
CA ILE A 26 1.65 -3.88 -7.31
C ILE A 26 1.13 -4.81 -6.21
N LEU A 27 0.69 -6.00 -6.60
CA LEU A 27 0.46 -7.10 -5.68
C LEU A 27 1.71 -7.99 -5.63
N THR A 28 1.98 -8.55 -4.46
CA THR A 28 2.95 -9.64 -4.28
C THR A 28 2.27 -10.82 -3.63
N GLY A 29 2.81 -12.02 -3.81
CA GLY A 29 2.20 -13.25 -3.30
C GLY A 29 1.00 -13.69 -4.15
N VAL A 30 0.97 -13.30 -5.43
CA VAL A 30 -0.08 -13.64 -6.39
C VAL A 30 0.48 -14.46 -7.58
N GLY A 31 1.58 -15.18 -7.34
CA GLY A 31 2.28 -15.95 -8.37
C GLY A 31 3.36 -15.17 -9.13
N ASN A 32 3.65 -13.94 -8.73
CA ASN A 32 4.77 -13.17 -9.26
C ASN A 32 6.11 -13.75 -8.75
N ASP A 33 7.05 -13.98 -9.67
CA ASP A 33 8.43 -14.29 -9.35
C ASP A 33 9.31 -13.02 -9.31
N ILE A 34 10.62 -13.19 -9.18
CA ILE A 34 11.57 -12.07 -9.12
C ILE A 34 11.55 -11.26 -10.42
N GLU A 35 11.52 -11.92 -11.58
CA GLU A 35 11.56 -11.24 -12.87
C GLU A 35 10.29 -10.41 -13.10
N SER A 36 9.12 -11.01 -12.83
CA SER A 36 7.83 -10.33 -12.86
C SER A 36 7.82 -9.10 -11.94
N THR A 37 8.34 -9.25 -10.71
CA THR A 37 8.44 -8.16 -9.74
C THR A 37 9.34 -7.04 -10.25
N LEU A 38 10.48 -7.36 -10.85
CA LEU A 38 11.39 -6.36 -11.43
C LEU A 38 10.76 -5.62 -12.61
N ILE A 39 9.98 -6.30 -13.46
CA ILE A 39 9.21 -5.68 -14.53
C ILE A 39 8.21 -4.67 -13.95
N SER A 40 7.46 -5.06 -12.91
CA SER A 40 6.48 -4.15 -12.30
C SER A 40 7.13 -2.95 -11.61
N LEU A 41 8.26 -3.14 -10.90
CA LEU A 41 9.01 -2.05 -10.26
C LEU A 41 9.53 -1.04 -11.28
N LYS A 42 10.09 -1.51 -12.41
CA LYS A 42 10.53 -0.65 -13.52
C LYS A 42 9.34 0.07 -14.19
N GLY A 43 8.22 -0.64 -14.36
CA GLY A 43 6.99 -0.07 -14.92
C GLY A 43 6.44 1.07 -14.05
N MET A 44 6.36 0.89 -12.73
CA MET A 44 5.98 1.96 -11.82
C MET A 44 6.94 3.15 -11.93
N LYS A 45 8.26 2.89 -11.98
CA LYS A 45 9.26 3.97 -12.08
C LYS A 45 9.10 4.83 -13.33
N ALA A 46 8.76 4.22 -14.46
CA ALA A 46 8.55 4.93 -15.72
C ALA A 46 7.38 5.94 -15.66
N ASN A 47 6.42 5.74 -14.75
CA ASN A 47 5.25 6.63 -14.60
C ASN A 47 5.50 7.83 -13.68
N ASN A 48 6.66 7.89 -13.02
CA ASN A 48 7.01 8.91 -12.03
C ASN A 48 5.88 9.18 -11.00
N PRO A 49 5.38 8.16 -10.28
CA PRO A 49 4.29 8.33 -9.33
C PRO A 49 4.72 9.09 -8.08
N ASP A 50 3.75 9.71 -7.40
CA ASP A 50 3.97 10.49 -6.19
C ASP A 50 3.82 9.60 -4.93
N MET A 51 3.07 8.51 -5.08
CA MET A 51 2.92 7.44 -4.09
C MET A 51 3.07 6.07 -4.76
N VAL A 52 3.81 5.16 -4.11
CA VAL A 52 4.01 3.79 -4.59
C VAL A 52 3.68 2.79 -3.50
N ARG A 53 3.00 1.71 -3.86
CA ARG A 53 2.70 0.64 -2.90
C ARG A 53 2.97 -0.76 -3.41
N VAL A 54 3.13 -1.67 -2.46
CA VAL A 54 2.98 -3.10 -2.65
C VAL A 54 1.99 -3.60 -1.60
N MET A 55 1.16 -4.58 -1.95
CA MET A 55 0.29 -5.25 -0.99
C MET A 55 0.42 -6.77 -1.14
N THR A 56 0.48 -7.47 -0.02
CA THR A 56 0.35 -8.93 -0.01
C THR A 56 -1.06 -9.31 -0.49
N PHE A 57 -1.13 -10.23 -1.43
CA PHE A 57 -2.40 -10.81 -1.85
C PHE A 57 -2.96 -11.72 -0.76
N LEU A 58 -4.19 -11.43 -0.32
CA LEU A 58 -4.96 -12.29 0.58
C LEU A 58 -6.04 -13.00 -0.24
N PRO A 59 -5.98 -14.34 -0.42
CA PRO A 59 -7.06 -15.11 -1.01
C PRO A 59 -8.39 -14.80 -0.35
N GLN A 60 -9.43 -14.58 -1.16
CA GLN A 60 -10.77 -14.21 -0.69
C GLN A 60 -11.77 -15.31 -1.02
N GLU A 61 -12.65 -15.61 -0.06
CA GLU A 61 -13.75 -16.56 -0.22
C GLU A 61 -14.63 -16.19 -1.43
N GLY A 62 -15.00 -17.20 -2.23
CA GLY A 62 -15.85 -17.04 -3.41
C GLY A 62 -15.14 -16.46 -4.64
N THR A 63 -13.84 -16.18 -4.56
CA THR A 63 -13.06 -15.70 -5.72
C THR A 63 -12.36 -16.85 -6.46
N PRO A 64 -12.03 -16.69 -7.76
CA PRO A 64 -11.29 -17.72 -8.49
C PRO A 64 -9.92 -18.09 -7.89
N LEU A 65 -9.39 -17.26 -7.00
CA LEU A 65 -8.10 -17.44 -6.33
C LEU A 65 -8.25 -17.75 -4.82
N GLU A 66 -9.44 -18.15 -4.36
CA GLU A 66 -9.69 -18.52 -2.97
C GLU A 66 -8.72 -19.59 -2.46
N GLY A 67 -8.46 -20.62 -3.26
CA GLY A 67 -7.53 -21.71 -2.91
C GLY A 67 -6.07 -21.43 -3.30
N PHE A 68 -5.73 -20.21 -3.71
CA PHE A 68 -4.37 -19.91 -4.15
C PHE A 68 -3.41 -19.79 -2.96
N SER A 69 -2.27 -20.47 -3.06
CA SER A 69 -1.17 -20.35 -2.10
C SER A 69 0.12 -20.00 -2.84
N ASP A 70 0.77 -18.92 -2.41
CA ASP A 70 2.04 -18.51 -2.98
C ASP A 70 3.22 -19.21 -2.29
N SER A 71 4.22 -19.64 -3.06
CA SER A 71 5.44 -20.30 -2.54
C SER A 71 6.69 -19.41 -2.62
N SER A 72 6.54 -18.17 -3.08
CA SER A 72 7.66 -17.27 -3.28
C SER A 72 8.17 -16.70 -1.95
N LYS A 73 9.47 -16.41 -1.93
CA LYS A 73 10.13 -15.73 -0.79
C LYS A 73 9.98 -14.21 -0.86
N LEU A 74 9.14 -13.69 -1.75
CA LEU A 74 8.89 -12.26 -1.90
C LEU A 74 7.84 -11.82 -0.88
N SER A 75 8.30 -11.24 0.22
CA SER A 75 7.42 -10.57 1.17
C SER A 75 7.21 -9.11 0.77
N GLU A 76 6.03 -8.60 1.13
CA GLU A 76 5.70 -7.19 1.00
C GLU A 76 6.72 -6.29 1.69
N LEU A 77 7.17 -6.63 2.90
CA LEU A 77 8.16 -5.85 3.65
C LEU A 77 9.48 -5.67 2.88
N LYS A 78 9.96 -6.73 2.21
CA LYS A 78 11.16 -6.66 1.38
C LYS A 78 10.95 -5.72 0.19
N ILE A 79 9.78 -5.77 -0.42
CA ILE A 79 9.46 -4.90 -1.56
C ILE A 79 9.27 -3.45 -1.09
N ILE A 80 8.69 -3.19 0.09
CA ILE A 80 8.62 -1.84 0.69
C ILE A 80 10.03 -1.24 0.85
N ALA A 81 10.98 -2.02 1.38
CA ALA A 81 12.36 -1.57 1.49
C ALA A 81 12.99 -1.24 0.13
N ILE A 82 12.74 -2.08 -0.89
CA ILE A 82 13.19 -1.81 -2.26
C ILE A 82 12.53 -0.55 -2.82
N LEU A 83 11.22 -0.36 -2.60
CA LEU A 83 10.51 0.83 -3.04
C LEU A 83 11.11 2.09 -2.40
N ARG A 84 11.39 2.10 -1.09
CA ARG A 84 12.05 3.25 -0.45
C ARG A 84 13.41 3.56 -1.06
N LEU A 85 14.21 2.54 -1.41
CA LEU A 85 15.50 2.74 -2.06
C LEU A 85 15.38 3.24 -3.51
N MET A 86 14.34 2.80 -4.23
CA MET A 86 14.10 3.21 -5.62
C MET A 86 13.41 4.57 -5.75
N PHE A 87 12.60 4.94 -4.75
CA PHE A 87 11.70 6.09 -4.69
C PHE A 87 11.87 6.81 -3.34
N PRO A 88 13.05 7.42 -3.08
CA PRO A 88 13.38 7.96 -1.76
C PRO A 88 12.43 9.05 -1.27
N GLU A 89 11.86 9.84 -2.19
CA GLU A 89 10.97 10.97 -1.87
C GLU A 89 9.47 10.62 -1.95
N CYS A 90 9.10 9.45 -2.49
CA CYS A 90 7.69 9.10 -2.67
C CYS A 90 7.03 8.70 -1.34
N LEU A 91 5.71 8.87 -1.30
CA LEU A 91 4.87 8.28 -0.26
C LEU A 91 4.81 6.75 -0.45
N ILE A 92 4.92 6.01 0.65
CA ILE A 92 4.83 4.54 0.65
C ILE A 92 3.94 4.12 1.83
N PRO A 93 2.81 3.44 1.59
CA PRO A 93 1.85 3.14 2.63
C PRO A 93 2.22 1.94 3.49
N ALA A 94 1.93 2.06 4.78
CA ALA A 94 1.73 0.98 5.73
C ALA A 94 0.21 0.75 5.89
N SER A 95 -0.36 -0.15 5.09
CA SER A 95 -1.82 -0.41 5.11
C SER A 95 -2.21 -1.25 6.32
N LEU A 96 -3.27 -0.84 7.03
CA LEU A 96 -3.90 -1.63 8.09
C LEU A 96 -4.70 -2.83 7.54
N ASP A 97 -4.96 -2.87 6.24
CA ASP A 97 -5.93 -3.81 5.66
C ASP A 97 -5.44 -5.26 5.56
N LEU A 98 -4.15 -5.49 5.84
CA LEU A 98 -3.49 -6.77 5.66
C LEU A 98 -3.17 -7.47 6.98
N GLU A 99 -2.63 -6.73 7.95
CA GLU A 99 -2.16 -7.27 9.23
C GLU A 99 -2.38 -6.25 10.38
N GLY A 100 -3.26 -5.26 10.17
CA GLY A 100 -3.63 -4.28 11.18
C GLY A 100 -2.49 -3.39 11.67
N ILE A 101 -2.61 -2.92 12.91
CA ILE A 101 -1.62 -2.05 13.55
C ILE A 101 -0.28 -2.77 13.77
N ASP A 102 -0.26 -4.07 14.06
CA ASP A 102 0.99 -4.81 14.20
C ASP A 102 1.72 -4.92 12.86
N GLY A 103 0.98 -5.21 11.78
CA GLY A 103 1.46 -5.14 10.41
C GLY A 103 1.97 -3.76 9.99
N MET A 104 1.31 -2.69 10.45
CA MET A 104 1.74 -1.31 10.22
C MET A 104 3.13 -1.06 10.80
N VAL A 105 3.42 -1.53 12.02
CA VAL A 105 4.76 -1.39 12.63
C VAL A 105 5.84 -1.97 11.72
N HIS A 106 5.62 -3.18 11.21
CA HIS A 106 6.58 -3.84 10.32
C HIS A 106 6.79 -3.07 9.01
N ARG A 107 5.71 -2.53 8.42
CA ARG A 107 5.75 -1.79 7.16
C ARG A 107 6.46 -0.43 7.32
N LEU A 108 6.18 0.29 8.40
CA LEU A 108 6.88 1.55 8.73
C LEU A 108 8.38 1.29 8.93
N ASN A 109 8.74 0.25 9.69
CA ASN A 109 10.15 -0.13 9.89
C ASN A 109 10.85 -0.58 8.58
N ALA A 110 10.09 -1.03 7.58
CA ALA A 110 10.63 -1.37 6.27
C ALA A 110 10.82 -0.16 5.33
N GLY A 111 10.36 1.04 5.72
CA GLY A 111 10.53 2.28 4.95
C GLY A 111 9.24 2.95 4.47
N ALA A 112 8.06 2.46 4.89
CA ALA A 112 6.80 3.18 4.69
C ALA A 112 6.77 4.48 5.52
N ASN A 113 6.04 5.49 5.03
CA ASN A 113 5.96 6.81 5.68
C ASN A 113 4.53 7.40 5.76
N ILE A 114 3.51 6.64 5.36
CA ILE A 114 2.10 7.02 5.51
C ILE A 114 1.28 5.80 5.93
N VAL A 115 0.32 5.96 6.84
CA VAL A 115 -0.58 4.86 7.26
C VAL A 115 -1.89 4.96 6.48
N THR A 116 -2.39 3.86 5.92
CA THR A 116 -3.62 3.83 5.12
C THR A 116 -4.59 2.74 5.60
N SER A 117 -5.83 2.77 5.11
CA SER A 117 -6.93 1.91 5.59
C SER A 117 -7.31 2.14 7.06
N ILE A 118 -7.12 3.38 7.53
CA ILE A 118 -7.69 3.87 8.78
C ILE A 118 -9.19 4.09 8.54
N LEU A 119 -10.03 3.57 9.44
CA LEU A 119 -11.48 3.66 9.34
C LEU A 119 -12.04 4.64 10.38
N PRO A 120 -12.93 5.56 9.98
CA PRO A 120 -13.62 6.44 10.93
C PRO A 120 -14.76 5.70 11.68
N ASP A 121 -15.25 4.59 11.13
CA ASP A 121 -16.36 3.80 11.65
C ASP A 121 -16.06 2.31 11.39
N SER A 122 -16.13 1.51 12.45
CA SER A 122 -15.91 0.06 12.41
C SER A 122 -17.05 -0.73 11.74
N ARG A 123 -18.04 -0.06 11.13
CA ARG A 123 -19.01 -0.67 10.21
C ARG A 123 -18.56 -0.63 8.75
N LEU A 124 -17.62 0.25 8.41
CA LEU A 124 -17.06 0.32 7.06
C LEU A 124 -16.08 -0.83 6.83
N GLU A 125 -15.91 -1.23 5.57
CA GLU A 125 -15.03 -2.31 5.19
C GLU A 125 -13.74 -1.78 4.55
N GLY A 126 -12.65 -2.53 4.72
CA GLY A 126 -11.49 -2.43 3.85
C GLY A 126 -11.74 -3.16 2.52
N VAL A 127 -10.67 -3.56 1.84
CA VAL A 127 -10.71 -4.30 0.59
C VAL A 127 -10.23 -5.74 0.80
N ALA A 128 -9.08 -5.90 1.45
CA ALA A 128 -8.52 -7.21 1.77
C ALA A 128 -9.12 -7.76 3.07
N ASN A 129 -9.51 -6.88 4.00
CA ASN A 129 -10.25 -7.20 5.22
C ASN A 129 -9.67 -8.40 5.99
N TYR A 130 -8.39 -8.36 6.34
CA TYR A 130 -7.75 -9.45 7.10
C TYR A 130 -8.47 -9.78 8.43
N ASP A 131 -9.23 -8.82 8.96
CA ASP A 131 -9.99 -8.85 10.20
C ASP A 131 -11.49 -9.15 9.99
N ARG A 132 -11.89 -9.65 8.80
CA ARG A 132 -13.26 -10.08 8.49
C ARG A 132 -13.63 -11.31 9.34
N GLY A 133 -14.12 -11.07 10.55
CA GLY A 133 -14.48 -12.10 11.52
C GLY A 133 -14.02 -11.80 12.95
N MET A 134 -13.21 -10.74 13.14
CA MET A 134 -12.87 -10.26 14.48
C MET A 134 -14.07 -9.51 15.08
N GLU A 135 -14.37 -9.77 16.37
CA GLU A 135 -15.46 -9.09 17.10
C GLU A 135 -15.19 -7.58 17.25
N GLU A 136 -13.93 -7.22 17.47
CA GLU A 136 -13.46 -5.85 17.52
C GLU A 136 -12.38 -5.61 16.46
N ARG A 137 -12.47 -4.48 15.76
CA ARG A 137 -11.52 -4.08 14.71
C ARG A 137 -10.80 -2.81 15.12
N ASP A 138 -9.48 -2.91 15.29
CA ASP A 138 -8.63 -1.79 15.68
C ASP A 138 -8.06 -1.08 14.44
N ARG A 139 -8.86 -0.15 13.89
CA ARG A 139 -8.50 0.63 12.69
C ARG A 139 -8.70 2.14 12.83
N ASP A 140 -8.88 2.64 14.05
CA ASP A 140 -9.12 4.05 14.28
C ASP A 140 -7.82 4.86 14.35
N VAL A 141 -7.92 6.17 14.08
CA VAL A 141 -6.76 7.06 14.06
C VAL A 141 -6.09 7.21 15.44
N THR A 142 -6.84 7.10 16.53
CA THR A 142 -6.32 7.26 17.90
C THR A 142 -5.36 6.12 18.23
N SER A 143 -5.76 4.89 17.90
CA SER A 143 -4.96 3.69 18.12
C SER A 143 -3.70 3.67 17.25
N VAL A 144 -3.81 4.11 15.98
CA VAL A 144 -2.65 4.33 15.10
C VAL A 144 -1.67 5.32 15.72
N VAL A 145 -2.14 6.51 16.11
CA VAL A 145 -1.28 7.56 16.69
C VAL A 145 -0.64 7.10 18.01
N LYS A 146 -1.39 6.36 18.85
CA LYS A 146 -0.85 5.77 20.08
C LYS A 146 0.29 4.80 19.76
N ARG A 147 0.14 3.96 18.74
CA ARG A 147 1.21 3.03 18.34
C ARG A 147 2.42 3.76 17.76
N LEU A 148 2.22 4.79 16.93
CA LEU A 148 3.32 5.60 16.39
C LEU A 148 4.18 6.22 17.51
N LYS A 149 3.55 6.75 18.55
CA LYS A 149 4.28 7.29 19.73
C LYS A 149 5.14 6.25 20.43
N VAL A 150 4.65 5.01 20.56
CA VAL A 150 5.44 3.89 21.13
C VAL A 150 6.65 3.55 20.24
N MET A 151 6.52 3.71 18.92
CA MET A 151 7.63 3.53 17.97
C MET A 151 8.63 4.70 17.96
N GLY A 152 8.36 5.80 18.67
CA GLY A 152 9.15 7.03 18.59
C GLY A 152 8.92 7.84 17.32
N MET A 153 7.76 7.66 16.66
CA MET A 153 7.32 8.42 15.50
C MET A 153 6.17 9.37 15.87
N GLU A 154 5.95 10.39 15.05
CA GLU A 154 4.86 11.36 15.22
C GLU A 154 4.13 11.64 13.91
N PRO A 155 2.83 12.00 13.96
CA PRO A 155 2.12 12.48 12.78
C PRO A 155 2.77 13.76 12.24
N ALA A 156 2.99 13.81 10.92
CA ALA A 156 3.57 14.97 10.26
C ALA A 156 2.63 16.19 10.32
N PRO A 157 3.17 17.42 10.33
CA PRO A 157 2.37 18.63 10.13
C PRO A 157 1.65 18.61 8.77
N GLN A 158 0.44 19.15 8.72
CA GLN A 158 -0.34 19.24 7.48
C GLN A 158 0.43 19.90 6.33
N ALA A 159 1.19 20.96 6.61
CA ALA A 159 2.00 21.67 5.62
C ALA A 159 3.15 20.82 5.03
N GLU A 160 3.60 19.76 5.70
CA GLU A 160 4.55 18.80 5.11
C GLU A 160 3.90 17.93 4.06
N PHE A 161 2.66 17.51 4.29
CA PHE A 161 1.90 16.76 3.31
C PHE A 161 1.50 17.63 2.11
N GLU A 162 1.10 18.88 2.33
CA GLU A 162 0.73 19.82 1.26
C GLU A 162 1.90 20.12 0.31
N ARG A 163 3.14 20.09 0.80
CA ARG A 163 4.34 20.20 -0.05
C ARG A 163 4.44 19.09 -1.09
N VAL A 164 3.95 17.88 -0.79
CA VAL A 164 3.91 16.77 -1.77
C VAL A 164 2.93 17.06 -2.90
N LEU A 165 1.86 17.82 -2.61
CA LEU A 165 0.85 18.22 -3.59
C LEU A 165 1.33 19.36 -4.50
N GLY A 166 2.46 19.99 -4.18
CA GLY A 166 2.96 21.17 -4.89
C GLY A 166 2.14 22.44 -4.62
N CYS A 167 1.44 22.49 -3.49
CA CYS A 167 0.67 23.65 -3.00
C CYS A 167 1.48 24.48 -1.99
#